data_AF-A0AAD5YG39-F1
#
_entry.id   AF-A0AAD5YG39-F1
#
_cell.length_a   1.000
_cell.length_b   1.000
_cell.length_c   1.000
_cell.angle_alpha   90.00
_cell.angle_beta   90.00
_cell.angle_gamma   90.00
#
_symmetry.space_group_name_H-M   'P 1'
#
loop_
_entity.id
_entity.type
_entity.pdbx_description
1 polymer ?
#
loop_
_entity_poly.entity_id
_entity_poly.type
_entity_poly.pdbx_seq_one_letter_code
_entity_poly.pdbx_strand_id
1 'polypeptide(L)'
;MAKEDAQLLRAAGLDSNSSSTSSNSNNNTSHAISRNTTNTNTNKVTQGEDGPLLASTVMAEIAEFLKRFRPMICLAGFRCLGIARGNPDAWKTHVFVLRVDRIPNPSKTSRPWQRYQVVDAIAIPVAMLLEAQGDEFNEFLKQGEAYHKENVRVGCIGTIMTFINCDSAGQDLRLISWAGYGKDTWSQVGPAEEDWFLPLYNSVERISGRPEEKEESNVRRHFIEE
;
A
#
# COMPACT_ATOMS: atom_id res chain seq x y z
N MET A 1 0.67 -20.25 13.67
CA MET A 1 1.62 -20.28 12.53
C MET A 1 0.88 -20.47 11.20
N ALA A 2 0.97 -21.58 10.44
CA ALA A 2 0.54 -21.59 9.03
C ALA A 2 -0.90 -21.09 8.70
N LYS A 3 -1.88 -21.21 9.63
CA LYS A 3 -3.24 -20.69 9.42
C LYS A 3 -3.37 -19.18 9.65
N GLU A 4 -2.62 -18.61 10.58
CA GLU A 4 -2.58 -17.16 10.82
C GLU A 4 -1.83 -16.45 9.70
N ASP A 5 -0.72 -17.04 9.26
CA ASP A 5 0.10 -16.50 8.17
C ASP A 5 -0.72 -16.40 6.87
N ALA A 6 -1.52 -17.43 6.57
CA ALA A 6 -2.44 -17.42 5.44
C ALA A 6 -3.58 -16.41 5.58
N GLN A 7 -4.06 -16.13 6.80
CA GLN A 7 -5.08 -15.12 7.04
C GLN A 7 -4.53 -13.70 6.86
N LEU A 8 -3.29 -13.45 7.28
CA LEU A 8 -2.62 -12.17 7.10
C LEU A 8 -2.31 -11.88 5.63
N LEU A 9 -1.84 -12.87 4.88
CA LEU A 9 -1.63 -12.74 3.43
C LEU A 9 -2.95 -12.47 2.70
N ARG A 10 -4.04 -13.14 3.08
CA ARG A 10 -5.38 -12.88 2.54
C ARG A 10 -5.91 -11.50 2.90
N ALA A 11 -5.74 -11.08 4.15
CA ALA A 11 -6.12 -9.73 4.59
C ALA A 11 -5.39 -8.67 3.77
N ALA A 12 -4.15 -8.95 3.36
CA ALA A 12 -3.38 -8.08 2.47
C ALA A 12 -3.64 -8.30 0.97
N GLY A 13 -4.52 -9.22 0.55
CA GLY A 13 -4.74 -9.50 -0.88
C GLY A 13 -3.49 -10.04 -1.58
N LEU A 14 -2.73 -10.91 -0.92
CA LEU A 14 -1.46 -11.48 -1.40
C LEU A 14 -1.57 -12.97 -1.78
N ASP A 15 -2.77 -13.42 -2.12
CA ASP A 15 -3.06 -14.81 -2.47
C ASP A 15 -2.27 -15.23 -3.71
N SER A 16 -1.60 -16.39 -3.63
CA SER A 16 -0.64 -16.85 -4.63
C SER A 16 -1.32 -17.25 -5.95
N ASN A 17 -1.36 -16.33 -6.91
CA ASN A 17 -1.56 -16.64 -8.33
C ASN A 17 -0.28 -16.29 -9.10
N SER A 18 0.54 -17.31 -9.33
CA SER A 18 1.80 -17.23 -10.06
C SER A 18 1.56 -17.20 -11.57
N SER A 19 1.92 -16.11 -12.23
CA SER A 19 2.09 -16.04 -13.69
C SER A 19 3.09 -14.93 -14.04
N SER A 20 4.34 -15.34 -14.20
CA SER A 20 5.50 -14.50 -14.51
C SER A 20 5.66 -14.26 -16.01
N THR A 21 5.84 -13.01 -16.43
CA THR A 21 6.61 -12.68 -17.64
C THR A 21 7.37 -11.37 -17.46
N SER A 22 8.69 -11.45 -17.62
CA SER A 22 9.65 -10.37 -17.47
C SER A 22 9.61 -9.42 -18.67
N SER A 23 9.73 -8.12 -18.43
CA SER A 23 10.21 -7.16 -19.43
C SER A 23 10.97 -6.03 -18.73
N ASN A 24 12.23 -5.91 -19.09
CA ASN A 24 13.21 -4.99 -18.55
C ASN A 24 13.18 -3.68 -19.34
N SER A 25 13.18 -2.52 -18.66
CA SER A 25 13.61 -1.26 -19.27
C SER A 25 14.03 -0.27 -18.19
N ASN A 26 15.29 0.14 -18.26
CA ASN A 26 15.92 1.16 -17.43
C ASN A 26 15.43 2.56 -17.86
N ASN A 27 15.14 3.44 -16.89
CA ASN A 27 15.63 4.83 -16.87
C ASN A 27 15.34 5.52 -15.53
N ASN A 28 16.34 6.28 -15.06
CA ASN A 28 16.38 7.02 -13.81
C ASN A 28 15.40 8.20 -13.80
N THR A 29 14.48 8.20 -12.83
CA THR A 29 13.94 9.31 -12.03
C THR A 29 13.13 8.63 -10.91
N SER A 30 12.88 9.26 -9.76
CA SER A 30 12.08 8.67 -8.66
C SER A 30 10.75 8.09 -9.17
N HIS A 31 10.69 6.77 -9.40
CA HIS A 31 9.56 6.10 -10.03
C HIS A 31 8.87 5.19 -9.03
N ALA A 32 7.56 5.39 -8.87
CA ALA A 32 6.67 4.34 -8.42
C ALA A 32 6.66 3.25 -9.50
N ILE A 33 6.94 2.01 -9.12
CA ILE A 33 7.09 0.90 -10.07
C ILE A 33 5.77 0.14 -10.15
N SER A 34 5.32 -0.11 -11.38
CA SER A 34 4.05 -0.75 -11.73
C SER A 34 4.30 -2.10 -12.41
N ARG A 35 3.70 -3.18 -11.91
CA ARG A 35 3.62 -4.47 -12.63
C ARG A 35 2.16 -4.96 -12.64
N ASN A 36 1.69 -5.39 -13.82
CA ASN A 36 0.37 -5.98 -14.03
C ASN A 36 0.45 -7.50 -13.84
N THR A 37 -0.33 -8.05 -12.91
CA THR A 37 -0.58 -9.50 -12.86
C THR A 37 -1.82 -9.78 -13.70
N THR A 38 -1.66 -10.36 -14.90
CA THR A 38 -2.80 -10.75 -15.74
C THR A 38 -3.09 -12.22 -15.51
N ASN A 39 -4.32 -12.58 -15.11
CA ASN A 39 -4.81 -13.94 -15.27
C ASN A 39 -6.29 -14.02 -15.69
N THR A 40 -6.59 -15.14 -16.33
CA THR A 40 -7.54 -15.41 -17.41
C THR A 40 -9.05 -15.29 -17.16
N ASN A 41 -9.73 -14.70 -18.15
CA ASN A 41 -11.07 -14.98 -18.68
C ASN A 41 -12.06 -15.80 -17.83
N THR A 42 -13.04 -15.08 -17.26
CA THR A 42 -14.43 -15.56 -17.23
C THR A 42 -15.35 -14.42 -17.69
N ASN A 43 -15.87 -14.55 -18.91
CA ASN A 43 -16.92 -13.70 -19.45
C ASN A 43 -18.18 -13.81 -18.56
N LYS A 44 -18.45 -12.77 -17.77
CA LYS A 44 -19.82 -12.40 -17.39
C LYS A 44 -20.01 -10.92 -17.65
N VAL A 45 -20.55 -10.65 -18.84
CA VAL A 45 -21.01 -9.34 -19.27
C VAL A 45 -22.19 -8.95 -18.39
N THR A 46 -22.03 -7.86 -17.65
CA THR A 46 -23.16 -7.06 -17.15
C THR A 46 -22.96 -5.63 -17.65
N GLN A 47 -24.00 -5.16 -18.34
CA GLN A 47 -24.06 -3.92 -19.10
C GLN A 47 -23.93 -2.68 -18.20
N GLY A 48 -23.02 -1.79 -18.58
CA GLY A 48 -22.87 -0.40 -18.16
C GLY A 48 -21.79 0.22 -19.06
N GLU A 49 -22.08 1.35 -19.68
CA GLU A 49 -21.34 1.98 -20.81
C GLU A 49 -19.90 2.48 -20.54
N ASP A 50 -19.05 1.72 -19.84
CA ASP A 50 -17.61 1.95 -19.82
C ASP A 50 -16.92 0.59 -20.02
N GLY A 51 -16.15 0.46 -21.11
CA GLY A 51 -15.37 -0.76 -21.37
C GLY A 51 -14.43 -1.10 -20.20
N PRO A 52 -13.88 -2.32 -20.15
CA PRO A 52 -12.99 -2.73 -19.06
C PRO A 52 -11.85 -1.71 -18.91
N LEU A 53 -11.72 -1.14 -17.71
CA LEU A 53 -10.71 -0.14 -17.41
C LEU A 53 -9.32 -0.76 -17.55
N LEU A 54 -8.43 -0.10 -18.31
CA LEU A 54 -7.08 -0.62 -18.53
C LEU A 54 -6.27 -0.55 -17.23
N ALA A 55 -5.56 -1.63 -16.90
CA ALA A 55 -4.70 -1.71 -15.72
C ALA A 55 -3.66 -0.57 -15.67
N SER A 56 -3.12 -0.16 -16.82
CA SER A 56 -2.20 0.99 -16.91
C SER A 56 -2.83 2.31 -16.47
N THR A 57 -4.13 2.51 -16.75
CA THR A 57 -4.88 3.67 -16.27
C THR A 57 -5.04 3.63 -14.77
N VAL A 58 -5.43 2.47 -14.21
CA VAL A 58 -5.56 2.29 -12.76
C VAL A 58 -4.22 2.54 -12.06
N MET A 59 -3.13 1.99 -12.57
CA MET A 59 -1.80 2.20 -12.00
C MET A 59 -1.35 3.67 -12.03
N ALA A 60 -1.67 4.41 -13.10
CA ALA A 60 -1.42 5.85 -13.14
C ALA A 60 -2.28 6.61 -12.12
N GLU A 61 -3.53 6.20 -11.92
CA GLU A 61 -4.40 6.78 -10.91
C GLU A 61 -3.92 6.49 -9.47
N ILE A 62 -3.48 5.26 -9.17
CA ILE A 62 -2.92 4.88 -7.87
C ILE A 62 -1.60 5.63 -7.61
N ALA A 63 -0.78 5.87 -8.63
CA ALA A 63 0.43 6.68 -8.48
C ALA A 63 0.10 8.13 -8.07
N GLU A 64 -0.96 8.72 -8.65
CA GLU A 64 -1.44 10.04 -8.23
C GLU A 64 -2.09 10.01 -6.84
N PHE A 65 -2.76 8.93 -6.46
CA PHE A 65 -3.22 8.69 -5.09
C PHE A 65 -2.06 8.70 -4.10
N LEU A 66 -1.03 7.88 -4.34
CA LEU A 66 0.17 7.82 -3.52
C LEU A 66 0.81 9.21 -3.41
N LYS A 67 1.02 9.90 -4.53
CA LYS A 67 1.61 11.24 -4.54
C LYS A 67 0.81 12.23 -3.69
N ARG A 68 -0.52 12.20 -3.76
CA ARG A 68 -1.39 13.10 -3.01
C ARG A 68 -1.36 12.81 -1.51
N PHE A 69 -1.32 11.55 -1.13
CA PHE A 69 -1.49 11.09 0.26
C PHE A 69 -0.21 10.62 0.93
N ARG A 70 0.93 10.71 0.24
CA ARG A 70 2.24 10.21 0.71
C ARG A 70 2.56 10.60 2.16
N PRO A 71 2.40 11.86 2.61
CA PRO A 71 2.75 12.21 3.98
C PRO A 71 1.96 11.41 5.03
N MET A 72 0.66 11.18 4.78
CA MET A 72 -0.23 10.49 5.72
C MET A 72 -0.02 8.98 5.66
N ILE A 73 0.22 8.43 4.47
CA ILE A 73 0.58 7.01 4.26
C ILE A 73 1.90 6.70 4.96
N CYS A 74 2.92 7.57 4.82
CA CYS A 74 4.20 7.40 5.49
C CYS A 74 4.07 7.44 7.02
N LEU A 75 3.31 8.40 7.55
CA LEU A 75 3.04 8.50 8.98
C LEU A 75 2.28 7.27 9.51
N ALA A 76 1.26 6.81 8.77
CA ALA A 76 0.51 5.61 9.12
C ALA A 76 1.42 4.37 9.11
N GLY A 77 2.27 4.21 8.09
CA GLY A 77 3.26 3.14 8.06
C GLY A 77 4.25 3.21 9.23
N PHE A 78 4.75 4.40 9.56
CA PHE A 78 5.65 4.61 10.69
C PHE A 78 5.02 4.17 12.02
N ARG A 79 3.73 4.44 12.23
CA ARG A 79 2.97 4.03 13.42
C ARG A 79 2.58 2.55 13.38
N CYS A 80 2.08 2.07 12.25
CA CYS A 80 1.67 0.68 12.03
C CYS A 80 2.81 -0.31 12.31
N LEU A 81 4.02 0.01 11.84
CA LEU A 81 5.21 -0.81 12.08
C LEU A 81 5.73 -0.73 13.53
N GLY A 82 5.13 0.08 14.41
CA GLY A 82 5.59 0.26 15.79
C GLY A 82 6.88 1.07 15.94
N ILE A 83 7.35 1.73 14.87
CA ILE A 83 8.56 2.57 14.91
C ILE A 83 8.37 3.74 15.87
N ALA A 84 7.18 4.35 15.87
CA ALA A 84 6.79 5.38 16.83
C ALA A 84 6.79 4.90 18.30
N ARG A 85 6.67 3.59 18.53
CA ARG A 85 6.59 2.96 19.86
C ARG A 85 7.92 2.37 20.34
N GLY A 86 9.02 2.75 19.70
CA GLY A 86 10.36 2.34 20.14
C GLY A 86 10.91 1.10 19.43
N ASN A 87 10.32 0.67 18.31
CA ASN A 87 10.92 -0.34 17.43
C ASN A 87 11.53 0.33 16.17
N PRO A 88 12.68 1.02 16.28
CA PRO A 88 13.26 1.80 15.19
C PRO A 88 13.71 0.95 14.00
N ASP A 89 13.80 -0.37 14.16
CA ASP A 89 14.28 -1.31 13.16
C ASP A 89 13.17 -2.15 12.51
N ALA A 90 11.91 -1.94 12.88
CA ALA A 90 10.78 -2.70 12.33
C ALA A 90 10.69 -2.68 10.79
N TRP A 91 11.17 -1.60 10.17
CA TRP A 91 11.25 -1.45 8.72
C TRP A 91 12.12 -2.51 8.02
N LYS A 92 13.04 -3.15 8.74
CA LYS A 92 13.90 -4.23 8.20
C LYS A 92 13.13 -5.55 8.10
N THR A 93 12.16 -5.75 8.97
CA THR A 93 11.47 -7.04 9.15
C THR A 93 10.02 -7.00 8.72
N HIS A 94 9.46 -5.82 8.42
CA HIS A 94 8.06 -5.65 8.05
C HIS A 94 7.87 -4.70 6.86
N VAL A 95 6.84 -4.97 6.07
CA VAL A 95 6.31 -4.12 5.01
C VAL A 95 4.96 -3.58 5.45
N PHE A 96 4.73 -2.28 5.23
CA PHE A 96 3.41 -1.69 5.44
C PHE A 96 2.54 -1.94 4.20
N VAL A 97 1.45 -2.68 4.35
CA VAL A 97 0.49 -2.93 3.27
C VAL A 97 -0.74 -2.07 3.50
N LEU A 98 -1.10 -1.27 2.51
CA LEU A 98 -2.30 -0.45 2.45
C LEU A 98 -3.22 -1.01 1.37
N ARG A 99 -4.46 -1.32 1.70
CA ARG A 99 -5.47 -1.71 0.72
C ARG A 99 -6.38 -0.55 0.40
N VAL A 100 -6.61 -0.37 -0.89
CA VAL A 100 -7.54 0.62 -1.42
C VAL A 100 -8.52 -0.05 -2.37
N ASP A 101 -9.76 0.44 -2.38
CA ASP A 101 -10.75 0.03 -3.38
C ASP A 101 -11.00 1.19 -4.32
N ARG A 102 -11.12 0.89 -5.60
CA ARG A 102 -11.61 1.87 -6.57
C ARG A 102 -13.12 2.00 -6.43
N ILE A 103 -13.60 3.22 -6.22
CA ILE A 103 -15.02 3.54 -6.09
C ILE A 103 -15.75 3.12 -7.37
N PRO A 104 -16.88 2.39 -7.29
CA PRO A 104 -17.67 2.03 -8.46
C PRO A 104 -18.19 3.27 -9.19
N ASN A 105 -18.05 3.29 -10.52
CA ASN A 105 -18.53 4.37 -11.39
C ASN A 105 -18.17 5.78 -10.88
N PRO A 106 -16.87 6.10 -10.70
CA PRO A 106 -16.49 7.39 -10.17
C PRO A 106 -16.91 8.51 -11.13
N SER A 107 -17.23 9.69 -10.58
CA SER A 107 -17.60 10.84 -11.42
C SER A 107 -16.55 11.09 -12.50
N LYS A 108 -16.98 11.34 -13.74
CA LYS A 108 -16.08 11.63 -14.88
C LYS A 108 -15.20 12.88 -14.64
N THR A 109 -15.64 13.79 -13.78
CA THR A 109 -14.90 15.00 -13.41
C THR A 109 -14.04 14.83 -12.14
N SER A 110 -14.10 13.68 -11.48
CA SER A 110 -13.28 13.39 -10.30
C SER A 110 -11.80 13.36 -10.65
N ARG A 111 -10.98 13.88 -9.73
CA ARG A 111 -9.53 13.76 -9.81
C ARG A 111 -9.11 12.29 -9.61
N PRO A 112 -7.99 11.82 -10.19
CA PRO A 112 -7.54 10.44 -10.06
C PRO A 112 -7.52 9.90 -8.63
N TRP A 113 -6.94 10.66 -7.68
CA TRP A 113 -6.85 10.24 -6.28
C TRP A 113 -8.20 10.18 -5.56
N GLN A 114 -9.24 10.87 -6.05
CA GLN A 114 -10.58 10.82 -5.45
C GLN A 114 -11.34 9.55 -5.80
N ARG A 115 -10.83 8.72 -6.72
CA ARG A 115 -11.50 7.50 -7.19
C ARG A 115 -11.25 6.30 -6.28
N TYR A 116 -10.53 6.48 -5.18
CA TYR A 116 -10.12 5.42 -4.28
C TYR A 116 -10.54 5.75 -2.85
N GLN A 117 -10.84 4.70 -2.10
CA GLN A 117 -11.05 4.73 -0.66
C GLN A 117 -10.07 3.76 0.01
N VAL A 118 -9.62 4.10 1.22
CA VAL A 118 -8.80 3.17 2.03
C VAL A 118 -9.73 2.15 2.66
N VAL A 119 -9.36 0.87 2.62
CA VAL A 119 -10.18 -0.23 3.16
C VAL A 119 -9.59 -0.77 4.45
N ASP A 120 -8.31 -1.12 4.41
CA ASP A 120 -7.55 -1.55 5.57
C ASP A 120 -6.05 -1.30 5.35
N ALA A 121 -5.28 -1.51 6.40
CA ALA A 121 -3.83 -1.50 6.33
C ALA A 121 -3.23 -2.37 7.44
N ILE A 122 -2.09 -2.99 7.17
CA ILE A 122 -1.46 -3.95 8.07
C ILE A 122 0.07 -3.97 7.90
N ALA A 123 0.78 -4.40 8.94
CA ALA A 123 2.20 -4.71 8.86
C ALA A 123 2.36 -6.21 8.54
N ILE A 124 3.09 -6.54 7.47
CA ILE A 124 3.39 -7.94 7.12
C ILE A 124 4.88 -8.22 7.29
N PRO A 125 5.25 -9.31 7.99
CA PRO A 125 6.63 -9.76 8.06
C PRO A 125 7.23 -10.05 6.68
N VAL A 126 8.45 -9.55 6.44
CA VAL A 126 9.25 -9.81 5.24
C VAL A 126 9.43 -11.32 5.01
N ALA A 127 9.59 -12.10 6.08
CA ALA A 127 9.70 -13.56 6.00
C ALA A 127 8.47 -14.20 5.34
N MET A 128 7.27 -13.76 5.70
CA MET A 128 6.04 -14.27 5.10
C MET A 128 5.91 -13.90 3.63
N LEU A 129 6.35 -12.69 3.25
CA LEU A 129 6.35 -12.26 1.85
C LEU A 129 7.36 -13.05 1.01
N LEU A 130 8.54 -13.37 1.58
CA LEU A 130 9.52 -14.23 0.94
C LEU A 130 8.99 -15.65 0.74
N GLU A 131 8.30 -16.21 1.73
CA GLU A 131 7.68 -17.53 1.60
C GLU A 131 6.57 -17.55 0.54
N ALA A 132 5.74 -16.50 0.48
CA ALA A 132 4.60 -16.43 -0.43
C ALA A 132 4.98 -16.07 -1.88
N GLN A 133 5.97 -15.21 -2.08
CA GLN A 133 6.30 -14.60 -3.38
C GLN A 133 7.70 -14.98 -3.89
N GLY A 134 8.56 -15.56 -3.06
CA GLY A 134 9.87 -16.07 -3.45
C GLY A 134 10.78 -15.02 -4.09
N ASP A 135 11.35 -15.38 -5.24
CA ASP A 135 12.36 -14.58 -5.96
C ASP A 135 11.83 -13.21 -6.41
N GLU A 136 10.53 -13.10 -6.71
CA GLU A 136 9.93 -11.83 -7.13
C GLU A 136 10.04 -10.78 -6.00
N PHE A 137 9.73 -11.17 -4.76
CA PHE A 137 9.83 -10.26 -3.64
C PHE A 137 11.28 -9.93 -3.29
N ASN A 138 12.20 -10.87 -3.50
CA ASN A 138 13.64 -10.64 -3.37
C ASN A 138 14.16 -9.51 -4.28
N GLU A 139 13.59 -9.33 -5.49
CA GLU A 139 13.93 -8.20 -6.34
C GLU A 139 13.54 -6.87 -5.70
N PHE A 140 12.36 -6.80 -5.09
CA PHE A 140 11.87 -5.59 -4.40
C PHE A 140 12.68 -5.28 -3.15
N LEU A 141 13.16 -6.30 -2.42
CA LEU A 141 14.07 -6.11 -1.29
C LEU A 141 15.39 -5.47 -1.72
N LYS A 142 16.01 -5.96 -2.81
CA LYS A 142 17.25 -5.37 -3.36
C LYS A 142 17.06 -3.92 -3.79
N GLN A 143 15.91 -3.59 -4.39
CA GLN A 143 15.58 -2.20 -4.73
C GLN A 143 15.37 -1.35 -3.47
N GLY A 144 14.68 -1.89 -2.47
CA GLY A 144 14.48 -1.24 -1.17
C GLY A 144 15.80 -0.92 -0.47
N GLU A 145 16.78 -1.82 -0.53
CA GLU A 145 18.14 -1.57 -0.01
C GLU A 145 18.84 -0.42 -0.75
N ALA A 146 18.69 -0.32 -2.07
CA ALA A 146 19.24 0.78 -2.85
C ALA A 146 18.61 2.12 -2.44
N TYR A 147 17.28 2.17 -2.29
CA TYR A 147 16.57 3.34 -1.78
C TYR A 147 16.95 3.67 -0.34
N HIS A 148 17.14 2.65 0.51
CA HIS A 148 17.57 2.87 1.88
C HIS A 148 18.96 3.53 1.94
N LYS A 149 19.92 3.05 1.14
CA LYS A 149 21.23 3.68 1.03
C LYS A 149 21.14 5.15 0.62
N GLU A 150 20.23 5.50 -0.29
CA GLU A 150 20.01 6.89 -0.70
C GLU A 150 19.35 7.72 0.41
N ASN A 151 18.34 7.18 1.09
CA ASN A 151 17.68 7.84 2.21
C ASN A 151 18.68 8.13 3.35
N VAL A 152 19.58 7.19 3.64
CA VAL A 152 20.64 7.36 4.65
C VAL A 152 21.60 8.49 4.27
N ARG A 153 21.94 8.67 2.99
CA ARG A 153 22.78 9.78 2.53
C ARG A 153 22.18 11.15 2.83
N VAL A 154 20.85 11.25 2.84
CA VAL A 154 20.12 12.49 3.18
C VAL A 154 19.71 12.56 4.66
N GLY A 155 20.27 11.71 5.52
CA GLY A 155 20.10 11.77 6.97
C GLY A 155 18.90 10.99 7.52
N CYS A 156 18.27 10.13 6.72
CA CYS A 156 17.24 9.21 7.24
C CYS A 156 17.89 8.06 8.02
N ILE A 157 17.21 7.59 9.07
CA ILE A 157 17.63 6.47 9.91
C ILE A 157 17.02 5.13 9.47
N GLY A 158 15.93 5.17 8.69
CA GLY A 158 15.29 3.97 8.15
C GLY A 158 14.47 4.26 6.90
N THR A 159 13.88 3.23 6.32
CA THR A 159 13.09 3.34 5.08
C THR A 159 11.87 2.43 5.16
N ILE A 160 10.69 3.02 5.17
CA ILE A 160 9.42 2.28 5.17
C ILE A 160 9.15 1.83 3.74
N MET A 161 9.00 0.52 3.56
CA MET A 161 8.46 -0.08 2.34
C MET A 161 6.95 -0.13 2.45
N THR A 162 6.25 0.44 1.47
CA THR A 162 4.79 0.45 1.39
C THR A 162 4.31 -0.28 0.15
N PHE A 163 3.42 -1.25 0.33
CA PHE A 163 2.64 -1.85 -0.75
C PHE A 163 1.25 -1.23 -0.74
N ILE A 164 0.82 -0.63 -1.85
CA ILE A 164 -0.56 -0.22 -2.06
C ILE A 164 -1.20 -1.27 -2.97
N ASN A 165 -2.06 -2.09 -2.37
CA ASN A 165 -2.83 -3.09 -3.09
C ASN A 165 -4.21 -2.49 -3.41
N CYS A 166 -4.57 -2.52 -4.67
CA CYS A 166 -5.81 -1.98 -5.17
C CYS A 166 -6.68 -3.09 -5.73
N ASP A 167 -7.91 -3.22 -5.22
CA ASP A 167 -8.96 -3.93 -5.95
C ASP A 167 -9.64 -2.94 -6.88
N SER A 168 -9.52 -3.18 -8.19
CA SER A 168 -10.24 -2.44 -9.21
C SER A 168 -10.92 -3.39 -10.17
N ALA A 169 -12.23 -3.58 -9.98
CA ALA A 169 -13.08 -4.42 -10.83
C ALA A 169 -12.57 -5.87 -10.97
N GLY A 170 -12.11 -6.46 -9.86
CA GLY A 170 -11.60 -7.83 -9.83
C GLY A 170 -10.18 -7.98 -10.36
N GLN A 171 -9.43 -6.88 -10.47
CA GLN A 171 -7.99 -6.89 -10.70
C GLN A 171 -7.28 -6.43 -9.43
N ASP A 172 -6.43 -7.30 -8.89
CA ASP A 172 -5.50 -6.96 -7.81
C ASP A 172 -4.25 -6.33 -8.40
N LEU A 173 -4.12 -5.02 -8.22
CA LEU A 173 -3.00 -4.22 -8.71
C LEU A 173 -2.15 -3.75 -7.55
N ARG A 174 -0.82 -3.78 -7.71
CA ARG A 174 0.12 -3.38 -6.65
C ARG A 174 1.05 -2.26 -7.09
N LEU A 175 1.08 -1.20 -6.29
CA LEU A 175 2.08 -0.14 -6.36
C LEU A 175 3.03 -0.23 -5.15
N ILE A 176 4.34 -0.15 -5.40
CA ILE A 176 5.35 -0.19 -4.34
C ILE A 176 5.97 1.20 -4.16
N SER A 177 6.17 1.60 -2.90
CA SER A 177 6.82 2.85 -2.52
C SER A 177 7.85 2.65 -1.41
N TRP A 178 8.87 3.50 -1.41
CA TRP A 178 9.86 3.60 -0.34
C TRP A 178 9.90 5.03 0.18
N ALA A 179 9.91 5.18 1.50
CA ALA A 179 9.99 6.49 2.15
C ALA A 179 10.98 6.47 3.31
N GLY A 180 11.98 7.34 3.24
CA GLY A 180 12.90 7.55 4.34
C GLY A 180 12.22 8.21 5.53
N TYR A 181 12.67 7.87 6.74
CA TYR A 181 12.36 8.64 7.94
C TYR A 181 13.64 8.92 8.72
N GLY A 182 13.74 10.11 9.30
CA GLY A 182 14.79 10.55 10.21
C GLY A 182 14.31 10.62 11.65
N LYS A 183 15.21 11.09 12.53
CA LYS A 183 15.00 11.17 13.98
C LYS A 183 13.82 12.07 14.39
N ASP A 184 13.58 13.13 13.61
CA ASP A 184 12.60 14.17 13.92
C ASP A 184 11.41 14.19 12.95
N THR A 185 11.37 13.27 11.98
CA THR A 185 10.54 13.43 10.77
C THR A 185 9.06 13.14 11.01
N TRP A 186 8.73 12.24 11.95
CA TRP A 186 7.35 11.80 12.20
C TRP A 186 7.00 11.68 13.68
N SER A 187 8.01 11.78 14.56
CA SER A 187 7.91 11.79 16.02
C SER A 187 7.30 13.09 16.59
N GLN A 188 7.22 14.16 15.79
CA GLN A 188 6.59 15.43 16.17
C GLN A 188 5.05 15.40 16.02
N VAL A 189 4.49 14.38 15.36
CA VAL A 189 3.05 14.27 15.13
C VAL A 189 2.41 13.54 16.31
N GLY A 190 2.33 14.22 17.45
CA GLY A 190 1.60 13.77 18.65
C GLY A 190 2.11 12.48 19.30
N PRO A 191 1.49 12.03 20.41
CA PRO A 191 1.78 10.72 20.99
C PRO A 191 1.52 9.62 19.95
N ALA A 192 2.23 8.50 20.08
CA ALA A 192 1.98 7.30 19.29
C ALA A 192 0.61 6.71 19.68
N GLU A 193 -0.46 7.31 19.15
CA GLU A 193 -1.82 6.84 19.35
C GLU A 193 -1.97 5.44 18.74
N GLU A 194 -2.61 4.55 19.49
CA GLU A 194 -2.91 3.19 19.03
C GLU A 194 -3.84 3.20 17.82
N ASP A 195 -4.72 4.20 17.72
CA ASP A 195 -5.60 4.41 16.57
C ASP A 195 -4.93 5.27 15.49
N TRP A 196 -3.95 4.70 14.80
CA TRP A 196 -3.28 5.35 13.67
C TRP A 196 -4.06 5.22 12.35
N PHE A 197 -4.97 4.24 12.24
CA PHE A 197 -5.69 3.95 11.00
C PHE A 197 -6.84 4.94 10.77
N LEU A 198 -7.65 5.23 11.79
CA LEU A 198 -8.77 6.16 11.63
C LEU A 198 -8.32 7.55 11.17
N PRO A 199 -7.22 8.15 11.69
CA PRO A 199 -6.66 9.39 11.15
C PRO A 199 -6.21 9.31 9.69
N LEU A 200 -5.65 8.18 9.24
CA LEU A 200 -5.30 7.96 7.84
C LEU A 200 -6.55 7.98 6.97
N TYR A 201 -7.54 7.15 7.33
CA TYR A 201 -8.79 7.02 6.61
C TYR A 201 -9.52 8.36 6.50
N ASN A 202 -9.79 9.02 7.64
CA ASN A 202 -10.49 10.30 7.68
C ASN A 202 -9.76 11.39 6.88
N SER A 203 -8.43 11.37 6.88
CA SER A 203 -7.68 12.35 6.07
C SER A 203 -7.79 12.10 4.57
N VAL A 204 -7.81 10.84 4.13
CA VAL A 204 -8.06 10.47 2.72
C VAL A 204 -9.48 10.87 2.31
N GLU A 205 -10.48 10.56 3.12
CA GLU A 205 -11.88 10.91 2.86
C GLU A 205 -12.09 12.42 2.77
N ARG A 206 -11.61 13.17 3.78
CA ARG A 206 -11.72 14.64 3.83
C ARG A 206 -11.06 15.30 2.62
N ILE A 207 -9.81 14.94 2.29
CA ILE A 207 -9.09 15.54 1.15
C ILE A 207 -9.74 15.12 -0.18
N SER A 208 -10.40 13.97 -0.21
CA SER A 208 -11.17 13.52 -1.38
C SER A 208 -12.54 14.20 -1.50
N GLY A 209 -12.96 14.98 -0.50
CA GLY A 209 -14.25 15.68 -0.46
C GLY A 209 -15.42 14.79 -0.06
N ARG A 210 -15.14 13.68 0.64
CA ARG A 210 -16.14 12.73 1.16
C ARG A 210 -16.34 12.93 2.67
N PRO A 211 -17.51 12.54 3.22
CA PRO A 211 -17.79 12.69 4.64
C PRO A 211 -16.81 11.86 5.48
N GLU A 212 -16.38 12.42 6.61
CA GLU A 212 -15.56 11.71 7.59
C GLU A 212 -16.41 10.67 8.33
N GLU A 213 -15.78 9.56 8.71
CA GLU A 213 -16.41 8.57 9.58
C GLU A 213 -16.21 8.99 11.03
N LYS A 214 -17.32 9.00 11.79
CA LYS A 214 -17.30 9.16 13.25
C LYS A 214 -17.02 7.78 13.85
N GLU A 215 -16.34 7.72 15.00
CA GLU A 215 -15.91 6.50 15.72
C GLU A 215 -16.94 5.37 15.91
N GLU A 216 -18.21 5.53 15.50
CA GLU A 216 -19.30 4.60 15.76
C GLU A 216 -19.53 3.52 14.67
N SER A 217 -18.68 3.42 13.63
CA SER A 217 -18.85 2.37 12.60
C SER A 217 -17.58 1.57 12.27
N ASN A 218 -17.64 0.27 12.56
CA ASN A 218 -17.15 -0.90 11.82
C ASN A 218 -15.91 -0.84 10.90
N VAL A 219 -14.91 0.00 11.17
CA VAL A 219 -13.58 -0.19 10.59
C VAL A 219 -13.02 -1.51 11.13
N ARG A 220 -12.87 -2.52 10.25
CA ARG A 220 -12.31 -3.84 10.60
C ARG A 220 -10.86 -3.69 11.04
N ARG A 221 -10.67 -3.53 12.35
CA ARG A 221 -9.38 -3.52 13.02
C ARG A 221 -8.82 -4.94 13.03
N HIS A 222 -7.81 -5.21 12.22
CA HIS A 222 -6.97 -6.40 12.40
C HIS A 222 -5.74 -6.00 13.19
N PHE A 223 -5.83 -6.11 14.52
CA PHE A 223 -4.66 -6.10 15.39
C PHE A 223 -4.10 -7.53 15.47
N ILE A 224 -2.78 -7.66 15.33
CA ILE A 224 -2.05 -8.83 15.81
C ILE A 224 -1.72 -8.49 17.26
N GLU A 225 -2.39 -9.16 18.21
CA GLU A 225 -1.91 -9.23 19.59
C GLU A 225 -0.69 -10.18 19.58
N GLU A 226 0.45 -9.71 20.08
CA GLU A 226 1.64 -10.54 20.39
C GLU A 226 1.39 -11.42 21.62
#